data_AF-A0AAW8NEK7-F1
#
_entry.id   AF-A0AAW8NEK7-F1
#
_cell.length_a   1.000
_cell.length_b   1.000
_cell.length_c   1.000
_cell.angle_alpha   90.00
_cell.angle_beta   90.00
_cell.angle_gamma   90.00
#
_symmetry.space_group_name_H-M   'P 1'
#
loop_
_entity.id
_entity.type
_entity.pdbx_description
1 polymer ?
#
loop_
_entity_poly.entity_id
_entity_poly.type
_entity_poly.pdbx_seq_one_letter_code
_entity_poly.pdbx_strand_id
1 'polypeptide(L)'
;MRGPRQRVSREVDAIDKEVKRRLELAATIGLDPQKLWPSYFGRSPCSAFELDAYLHEALALPAIERGPDAAKDLPAEQTRARPARRQTAGRQPDKEDALAALGAAGKSLLSPERAEAERLKSLHETDLLYTGPEEVYDRVVAAAWKFFGVGAASLSLIAEDAQFFKSAVGPLREEAPRIFALCTETVERNAMLVINDTLSDDRFASNPLVTGEPYIRFYAGYPLHGPRGWNIGTLCVIDQQPRSFSPSDQQVLRTLAAVVQKDIDART
;
A
#
# COMPACT_ATOMS: atom_id res chain seq x y z
N MET A 1 6.22 28.49 19.36
CA MET A 1 7.01 27.58 18.52
C MET A 1 6.91 26.17 19.11
N ARG A 2 6.16 25.25 18.48
CA ARG A 2 5.98 23.87 18.95
C ARG A 2 6.99 22.96 18.23
N GLY A 3 7.82 22.25 18.98
CA GLY A 3 8.99 21.52 18.47
C GLY A 3 8.69 20.21 17.73
N PRO A 4 9.70 19.61 17.06
CA PRO A 4 9.57 18.40 16.23
C PRO A 4 8.95 17.20 16.97
N ARG A 5 9.23 17.03 18.27
CA ARG A 5 8.66 15.96 19.10
C ARG A 5 7.15 16.07 19.30
N GLN A 6 6.59 17.28 19.37
CA GLN A 6 5.15 17.48 19.50
C GLN A 6 4.38 17.21 18.20
N ARG A 7 5.06 17.30 17.04
CA ARG A 7 4.45 17.03 15.74
C ARG A 7 4.35 15.53 15.48
N VAL A 8 5.43 14.79 15.77
CA VAL A 8 5.45 13.31 15.69
C VAL A 8 4.44 12.68 16.65
N SER A 9 4.33 13.18 17.89
CA SER A 9 3.32 12.69 18.84
C SER A 9 1.88 12.86 18.33
N ARG A 10 1.57 13.98 17.66
CA ARG A 10 0.23 14.25 17.15
C ARG A 10 -0.14 13.42 15.92
N GLU A 11 0.83 13.15 15.06
CA GLU A 11 0.66 12.27 13.90
C GLU A 11 0.44 10.80 14.35
N VAL A 12 1.17 10.36 15.38
CA VAL A 12 0.98 9.03 16.01
C VAL A 12 -0.40 8.89 16.66
N ASP A 13 -0.87 9.91 17.38
CA ASP A 13 -2.19 9.92 18.01
C ASP A 13 -3.35 9.86 17.00
N ALA A 14 -3.16 10.41 15.80
CA ALA A 14 -4.17 10.41 14.74
C ALA A 14 -4.31 9.04 14.08
N ILE A 15 -3.19 8.36 13.83
CA ILE A 15 -3.16 6.99 13.27
C ILE A 15 -3.82 6.01 14.25
N ASP A 16 -3.48 6.09 15.55
CA ASP A 16 -4.07 5.19 16.56
C ASP A 16 -5.59 5.40 16.70
N LYS A 17 -6.09 6.64 16.63
CA LYS A 17 -7.54 6.91 16.65
C LYS A 17 -8.27 6.30 15.46
N GLU A 18 -7.67 6.39 14.27
CA GLU A 18 -8.28 5.85 13.05
C GLU A 18 -8.28 4.31 13.05
N VAL A 19 -7.20 3.67 13.52
CA VAL A 19 -7.15 2.21 13.63
C VAL A 19 -8.15 1.69 14.67
N LYS A 20 -8.26 2.34 15.84
CA LYS A 20 -9.28 2.00 16.85
C LYS A 20 -10.69 2.07 16.29
N ARG A 21 -11.02 3.17 15.61
CA ARG A 21 -12.34 3.37 14.99
C ARG A 21 -12.69 2.25 14.01
N ARG A 22 -11.71 1.75 13.26
CA ARG A 22 -11.93 0.65 12.30
C ARG A 22 -12.07 -0.72 12.96
N LEU A 23 -11.33 -0.99 14.04
CA LEU A 23 -11.49 -2.21 14.83
C LEU A 23 -12.86 -2.25 15.53
N GLU A 24 -13.32 -1.11 16.06
CA GLU A 24 -14.67 -0.96 16.62
C GLU A 24 -15.74 -1.17 15.54
N LEU A 25 -15.58 -0.56 14.35
CA LEU A 25 -16.50 -0.75 13.23
C LEU A 25 -16.56 -2.21 12.79
N ALA A 26 -15.42 -2.90 12.71
CA ALA A 26 -15.36 -4.33 12.38
C ALA A 26 -16.19 -5.19 13.35
N ALA A 27 -16.09 -4.91 14.65
CA ALA A 27 -16.89 -5.61 15.67
C ALA A 27 -18.39 -5.38 15.46
N THR A 28 -18.81 -4.15 15.10
CA THR A 28 -20.24 -3.85 14.86
C THR A 28 -20.84 -4.57 13.67
N ILE A 29 -20.03 -4.99 12.70
CA ILE A 29 -20.47 -5.72 11.49
C ILE A 29 -20.24 -7.23 11.60
N GLY A 30 -19.92 -7.73 12.80
CA GLY A 30 -19.78 -9.16 13.08
C GLY A 30 -18.46 -9.77 12.61
N LEU A 31 -17.45 -8.94 12.31
CA LEU A 31 -16.08 -9.40 12.06
C LEU A 31 -15.32 -9.48 13.38
N ASP A 32 -14.46 -10.49 13.49
CA ASP A 32 -13.55 -10.65 14.62
C ASP A 32 -12.37 -9.67 14.48
N PRO A 33 -12.24 -8.64 15.33
CA PRO A 33 -11.16 -7.67 15.21
C PRO A 33 -9.78 -8.29 15.43
N GLN A 34 -9.69 -9.43 16.13
CA GLN A 34 -8.42 -10.16 16.30
C GLN A 34 -7.88 -10.68 14.97
N LYS A 35 -8.76 -10.97 14.00
CA LYS A 35 -8.37 -11.41 12.65
C LYS A 35 -7.94 -10.27 11.73
N LEU A 36 -8.35 -9.05 12.05
CA LEU A 36 -7.94 -7.85 11.31
C LEU A 36 -6.66 -7.24 11.89
N TRP A 37 -6.33 -7.57 13.14
CA TRP A 37 -5.15 -7.09 13.84
C TRP A 37 -3.84 -7.29 13.06
N PRO A 38 -3.55 -8.48 12.49
CA PRO A 38 -2.34 -8.66 11.69
C PRO A 38 -2.29 -7.68 10.52
N SER A 39 -3.40 -7.50 9.79
CA SER A 39 -3.51 -6.59 8.64
C SER A 39 -3.22 -5.12 8.96
N TYR A 40 -3.34 -4.71 10.22
CA TYR A 40 -3.02 -3.35 10.68
C TYR A 40 -1.61 -3.24 11.32
N PHE A 41 -1.08 -4.30 11.92
CA PHE A 41 0.03 -4.20 12.89
C PHE A 41 1.20 -5.17 12.72
N GLY A 42 1.31 -5.94 11.64
CA GLY A 42 2.60 -6.59 11.36
C GLY A 42 2.89 -7.91 12.11
N ARG A 43 2.03 -8.38 13.02
CA ARG A 43 2.35 -9.48 13.98
C ARG A 43 1.34 -10.64 13.99
N SER A 44 1.75 -11.73 14.66
CA SER A 44 0.90 -12.84 15.13
C SER A 44 -0.44 -12.36 15.70
N PRO A 45 -1.51 -13.18 15.65
CA PRO A 45 -2.84 -12.82 16.13
C PRO A 45 -2.79 -12.26 17.55
N CYS A 46 -3.45 -11.12 17.73
CA CYS A 46 -3.58 -10.44 19.01
C CYS A 46 -4.53 -11.22 19.92
N SER A 47 -4.15 -11.41 21.19
CA SER A 47 -5.05 -12.01 22.17
C SER A 47 -6.23 -11.08 22.48
N ALA A 48 -7.33 -11.65 22.97
CA ALA A 48 -8.49 -10.86 23.41
C ALA A 48 -8.11 -9.78 24.45
N PHE A 49 -7.14 -10.09 25.31
CA PHE A 49 -6.63 -9.19 26.34
C PHE A 49 -5.81 -8.02 25.75
N GLU A 50 -4.95 -8.29 24.77
CA GLU A 50 -4.16 -7.26 24.11
C GLU A 50 -5.03 -6.31 23.27
N LEU A 51 -6.07 -6.85 22.62
CA LEU A 51 -7.04 -6.06 21.86
C LEU A 51 -7.84 -5.14 22.79
N ASP A 52 -8.35 -5.68 23.90
CA ASP A 52 -9.07 -4.93 24.93
C ASP A 52 -8.17 -3.84 25.54
N ALA A 53 -6.94 -4.20 25.90
CA ALA A 53 -5.97 -3.25 26.44
C ALA A 53 -5.62 -2.12 25.45
N TYR A 54 -5.52 -2.41 24.15
CA TYR A 54 -5.26 -1.39 23.13
C TYR A 54 -6.46 -0.47 22.92
N LEU A 55 -7.67 -1.02 22.77
CA LEU A 55 -8.90 -0.23 22.64
C LEU A 55 -9.08 0.71 23.84
N HIS A 56 -8.80 0.22 25.05
CA HIS A 56 -8.92 0.95 26.31
C HIS A 56 -7.68 1.76 26.74
N GLU A 57 -6.70 1.98 25.84
CA GLU A 57 -5.50 2.81 26.09
C GLU A 57 -4.55 2.28 27.19
N ALA A 58 -4.75 1.04 27.63
CA ALA A 58 -3.87 0.35 28.58
C ALA A 58 -2.61 -0.23 27.91
N LEU A 59 -2.58 -0.32 26.58
CA LEU A 59 -1.43 -0.76 25.77
C LEU A 59 -1.07 0.31 24.72
N ALA A 60 0.17 0.79 24.70
CA ALA A 60 0.70 1.69 23.68
C ALA A 60 1.80 1.00 22.86
N LEU A 61 1.64 0.91 21.54
CA LEU A 61 2.62 0.26 20.67
C LEU A 61 3.74 1.22 20.21
N PRO A 62 5.00 0.76 20.08
CA PRO A 62 6.10 1.57 19.55
C PRO A 62 5.87 1.99 18.08
N ALA A 63 6.32 3.19 17.69
CA ALA A 63 6.14 3.72 16.32
C ALA A 63 6.78 2.87 15.20
N ILE A 64 7.78 2.05 15.53
CA ILE A 64 8.46 1.13 14.60
C ILE A 64 7.63 -0.12 14.28
N GLU A 65 6.65 -0.46 15.12
CA GLU A 65 5.80 -1.65 14.95
C GLU A 65 4.53 -1.35 14.15
N ARG A 66 4.32 -0.08 13.78
CA ARG A 66 3.20 0.39 12.97
C ARG A 66 3.63 0.40 11.49
N GLY A 67 3.63 -0.78 10.84
CA GLY A 67 4.03 -0.92 9.45
C GLY A 67 3.46 -2.18 8.77
N PRO A 68 3.28 -2.17 7.44
CA PRO A 68 2.42 -3.10 6.67
C PRO A 68 3.01 -4.50 6.42
N ASP A 69 4.16 -4.85 6.99
CA ASP A 69 4.91 -6.09 6.70
C ASP A 69 4.32 -7.36 7.37
N ALA A 70 3.02 -7.40 7.67
CA ALA A 70 2.37 -8.44 8.48
C ALA A 70 2.04 -9.77 7.79
N ALA A 71 2.30 -9.89 6.50
CA ALA A 71 1.74 -10.96 5.68
C ALA A 71 2.78 -12.03 5.33
N LYS A 72 3.53 -12.51 6.31
CA LYS A 72 4.18 -13.82 6.20
C LYS A 72 3.67 -14.70 7.33
N ASP A 73 2.88 -15.68 6.89
CA ASP A 73 2.45 -16.91 7.56
C ASP A 73 1.07 -16.94 8.24
N LEU A 74 0.30 -17.96 7.78
CA LEU A 74 -0.74 -18.77 8.46
C LEU A 74 -2.23 -18.44 8.17
N PRO A 75 -3.14 -19.44 8.32
CA PRO A 75 -3.32 -20.56 7.40
C PRO A 75 -4.80 -20.68 6.94
N ALA A 76 -5.05 -21.49 5.91
CA ALA A 76 -6.39 -21.85 5.50
C ALA A 76 -7.03 -22.81 6.52
N GLU A 77 -8.06 -22.40 7.26
CA GLU A 77 -9.01 -23.38 7.78
C GLU A 77 -10.41 -22.85 8.07
N GLN A 78 -11.34 -23.76 7.77
CA GLN A 78 -12.78 -23.65 7.78
C GLN A 78 -13.34 -23.59 9.20
N THR A 79 -14.40 -22.81 9.42
CA THR A 79 -15.40 -23.20 10.43
C THR A 79 -16.80 -22.71 10.04
N ARG A 80 -17.72 -23.68 9.98
CA ARG A 80 -19.15 -23.54 9.67
C ARG A 80 -19.84 -22.55 10.62
N ALA A 81 -20.62 -21.63 10.08
CA ALA A 81 -21.56 -20.80 10.85
C ALA A 81 -22.96 -21.46 10.92
N ARG A 82 -23.54 -21.57 12.12
CA ARG A 82 -24.99 -21.80 12.34
C ARG A 82 -25.76 -20.51 12.09
N PRO A 83 -27.01 -20.55 11.59
CA PRO A 83 -27.74 -19.34 11.28
C PRO A 83 -28.40 -18.75 12.53
N ALA A 84 -28.27 -17.43 12.71
CA ALA A 84 -29.08 -16.65 13.63
C ALA A 84 -30.11 -15.80 12.85
N ARG A 85 -31.25 -15.57 13.52
CA ARG A 85 -32.54 -15.09 13.01
C ARG A 85 -32.50 -13.74 12.28
N ARG A 86 -33.39 -13.64 11.30
CA ARG A 86 -33.87 -12.43 10.61
C ARG A 86 -34.42 -11.38 11.58
N GLN A 87 -33.98 -10.13 11.44
CA GLN A 87 -34.77 -8.92 11.72
C GLN A 87 -34.51 -7.86 10.65
N THR A 88 -35.49 -6.99 10.47
CA THR A 88 -35.89 -6.30 9.23
C THR A 88 -35.50 -4.82 9.17
N ALA A 89 -35.10 -4.39 7.96
CA ALA A 89 -35.46 -3.15 7.24
C ALA A 89 -35.25 -1.76 7.92
N GLY A 90 -34.00 -1.29 7.89
CA GLY A 90 -33.67 0.01 7.30
C GLY A 90 -32.96 -0.25 5.97
N ARG A 91 -32.70 0.74 5.10
CA ARG A 91 -31.74 0.54 3.99
C ARG A 91 -30.38 0.31 4.64
N GLN A 92 -30.10 -0.94 4.98
CA GLN A 92 -28.82 -1.37 5.52
C GLN A 92 -27.79 -0.93 4.48
N PRO A 93 -26.70 -0.26 4.90
CA PRO A 93 -25.57 -0.10 4.00
C PRO A 93 -25.26 -1.49 3.45
N ASP A 94 -25.02 -1.57 2.14
CA ASP A 94 -24.66 -2.85 1.55
C ASP A 94 -23.52 -3.45 2.39
N LYS A 95 -23.53 -4.76 2.61
CA LYS A 95 -22.47 -5.43 3.36
C LYS A 95 -21.10 -5.04 2.78
N GLU A 96 -21.02 -4.85 1.46
CA GLU A 96 -19.82 -4.34 0.79
C GLU A 96 -19.49 -2.88 1.12
N ASP A 97 -20.48 -1.99 1.32
CA ASP A 97 -20.24 -0.60 1.73
C ASP A 97 -19.68 -0.51 3.15
N ALA A 98 -20.17 -1.36 4.05
CA ALA A 98 -19.67 -1.45 5.41
C ALA A 98 -18.24 -2.02 5.45
N LEU A 99 -17.92 -2.98 4.58
CA LEU A 99 -16.56 -3.52 4.42
C LEU A 99 -15.61 -2.51 3.78
N ALA A 100 -16.07 -1.74 2.79
CA ALA A 100 -15.28 -0.67 2.15
C ALA A 100 -14.85 0.42 3.15
N ALA A 101 -15.65 0.67 4.19
CA ALA A 101 -15.31 1.60 5.26
C ALA A 101 -14.10 1.16 6.11
N LEU A 102 -13.73 -0.14 6.09
CA LEU A 102 -12.53 -0.65 6.77
C LEU A 102 -11.22 -0.30 6.03
N GLY A 103 -11.33 0.22 4.80
CA GLY A 103 -10.18 0.54 3.95
C GLY A 103 -9.44 -0.71 3.47
N ALA A 104 -8.15 -0.59 3.20
CA ALA A 104 -7.35 -1.69 2.65
C ALA A 104 -7.27 -2.95 3.54
N ALA A 105 -7.48 -2.82 4.85
CA ALA A 105 -7.55 -3.97 5.75
C ALA A 105 -8.80 -4.85 5.52
N GLY A 106 -9.86 -4.28 4.94
CA GLY A 106 -11.06 -5.01 4.50
C GLY A 106 -10.94 -5.59 3.08
N LYS A 107 -9.83 -5.34 2.36
CA LYS A 107 -9.66 -5.73 0.94
C LYS A 107 -9.93 -7.21 0.71
N SER A 108 -9.47 -8.10 1.59
CA SER A 108 -9.66 -9.55 1.47
C SER A 108 -11.11 -10.03 1.64
N LEU A 109 -11.99 -9.15 2.14
CA LEU A 109 -13.40 -9.43 2.39
C LEU A 109 -14.31 -8.86 1.29
N LEU A 110 -13.76 -8.04 0.38
CA LEU A 110 -14.47 -7.45 -0.75
C LEU A 110 -14.35 -8.32 -2.00
N SER A 111 -15.31 -8.21 -2.91
CA SER A 111 -15.14 -8.69 -4.29
C SER A 111 -13.98 -7.97 -4.98
N PRO A 112 -13.26 -8.62 -5.92
CA PRO A 112 -12.15 -7.98 -6.65
C PRO A 112 -12.55 -6.66 -7.32
N GLU A 113 -13.73 -6.62 -7.93
CA GLU A 113 -14.28 -5.45 -8.61
C GLU A 113 -14.53 -4.30 -7.61
N ARG A 114 -15.07 -4.62 -6.43
CA ARG A 114 -15.33 -3.62 -5.39
C ARG A 114 -14.05 -3.11 -4.74
N ALA A 115 -13.08 -3.99 -4.49
CA ALA A 115 -11.77 -3.61 -3.97
C ALA A 115 -11.04 -2.68 -4.95
N GLU A 116 -11.10 -2.95 -6.24
CA GLU A 116 -10.51 -2.08 -7.27
C GLU A 116 -11.24 -0.73 -7.35
N ALA A 117 -12.57 -0.72 -7.29
CA ALA A 117 -13.35 0.52 -7.25
C ALA A 117 -12.99 1.41 -6.05
N GLU A 118 -12.80 0.83 -4.86
CA GLU A 118 -12.38 1.59 -3.67
C GLU A 118 -10.93 2.08 -3.74
N ARG A 119 -10.04 1.30 -4.37
CA ARG A 119 -8.66 1.71 -4.64
C ARG A 119 -8.60 2.89 -5.60
N LEU A 120 -9.36 2.84 -6.70
CA LEU A 120 -9.47 3.94 -7.67
C LEU A 120 -10.08 5.19 -7.02
N LYS A 121 -11.11 5.01 -6.19
CA LYS A 121 -11.69 6.11 -5.41
C LYS A 121 -10.63 6.75 -4.49
N SER A 122 -9.84 5.95 -3.78
CA SER A 122 -8.74 6.44 -2.94
C SER A 122 -7.68 7.20 -3.76
N LEU A 123 -7.32 6.70 -4.95
CA LEU A 123 -6.41 7.41 -5.85
C LEU A 123 -6.98 8.75 -6.31
N HIS A 124 -8.26 8.83 -6.65
CA HIS A 124 -8.88 10.10 -7.03
C HIS A 124 -8.96 11.10 -5.87
N GLU A 125 -9.16 10.63 -4.63
CA GLU A 125 -9.17 11.46 -3.42
C GLU A 125 -7.82 12.16 -3.16
N THR A 126 -6.71 11.77 -3.80
CA THR A 126 -5.42 12.45 -3.63
C THR A 126 -5.19 13.63 -4.56
N ASP A 127 -6.03 13.83 -5.59
CA ASP A 127 -5.83 14.84 -6.65
C ASP A 127 -4.45 14.81 -7.35
N LEU A 128 -3.80 13.63 -7.39
CA LEU A 128 -2.46 13.47 -7.98
C LEU A 128 -2.50 12.93 -9.41
N LEU A 129 -3.59 12.27 -9.80
CA LEU A 129 -3.70 11.61 -11.08
C LEU A 129 -3.93 12.65 -12.20
N TYR A 130 -3.17 12.55 -13.30
CA TYR A 130 -3.22 13.45 -14.46
C TYR A 130 -2.99 14.93 -14.13
N THR A 131 -2.26 15.22 -13.05
CA THR A 131 -1.82 16.58 -12.73
C THR A 131 -0.36 16.81 -13.13
N GLY A 132 0.02 18.08 -13.28
CA GLY A 132 1.37 18.47 -13.71
C GLY A 132 2.48 18.02 -12.74
N PRO A 133 3.76 18.18 -13.14
CA PRO A 133 4.90 17.81 -12.32
C PRO A 133 4.94 18.62 -11.03
N GLU A 134 5.46 17.99 -9.96
CA GLU A 134 5.61 18.62 -8.65
C GLU A 134 7.00 18.38 -8.09
N GLU A 135 7.66 19.47 -7.70
CA GLU A 135 9.08 19.46 -7.34
C GLU A 135 9.41 18.51 -6.18
N VAL A 136 8.49 18.33 -5.24
CA VAL A 136 8.65 17.40 -4.12
C VAL A 136 8.88 15.95 -4.60
N TYR A 137 8.16 15.53 -5.64
CA TYR A 137 8.29 14.18 -6.21
C TYR A 137 9.51 14.08 -7.11
N ASP A 138 9.76 15.11 -7.93
CA ASP A 138 10.92 15.16 -8.84
C ASP A 138 12.24 15.03 -8.08
N ARG A 139 12.36 15.71 -6.94
CA ARG A 139 13.56 15.62 -6.09
C ARG A 139 13.76 14.21 -5.52
N VAL A 140 12.70 13.53 -5.11
CA VAL A 140 12.81 12.16 -4.56
C VAL A 140 13.16 11.16 -5.66
N VAL A 141 12.50 11.23 -6.80
CA VAL A 141 12.77 10.35 -7.95
C VAL A 141 14.21 10.55 -8.45
N ALA A 142 14.66 11.80 -8.58
CA ALA A 142 16.04 12.10 -8.95
C ALA A 142 17.06 11.60 -7.91
N ALA A 143 16.72 11.67 -6.62
CA ALA A 143 17.58 11.13 -5.56
C ALA A 143 17.66 9.60 -5.62
N ALA A 144 16.54 8.91 -5.83
CA ALA A 144 16.52 7.45 -6.03
C ALA A 144 17.37 7.05 -7.23
N TRP A 145 17.14 7.69 -8.38
CA TRP A 145 17.87 7.44 -9.62
C TRP A 145 19.39 7.57 -9.43
N LYS A 146 19.84 8.67 -8.81
CA LYS A 146 21.26 8.93 -8.55
C LYS A 146 21.86 7.97 -7.51
N PHE A 147 21.15 7.73 -6.41
CA PHE A 147 21.65 6.91 -5.31
C PHE A 147 21.88 5.46 -5.74
N PHE A 148 20.91 4.86 -6.43
CA PHE A 148 21.03 3.48 -6.90
C PHE A 148 21.82 3.36 -8.21
N GLY A 149 22.10 4.48 -8.88
CA GLY A 149 22.83 4.52 -10.14
C GLY A 149 22.16 3.67 -11.22
N VAL A 150 20.83 3.69 -11.28
CA VAL A 150 20.00 2.87 -12.18
C VAL A 150 19.68 3.58 -13.49
N GLY A 151 19.21 2.84 -14.50
CA GLY A 151 18.77 3.41 -15.78
C GLY A 151 17.54 4.32 -15.70
N ALA A 152 16.61 4.02 -14.80
CA ALA A 152 15.40 4.81 -14.58
C ALA A 152 14.87 4.74 -13.15
N ALA A 153 14.13 5.75 -12.74
CA ALA A 153 13.33 5.74 -11.51
C ALA A 153 12.03 6.51 -11.74
N SER A 154 10.98 6.16 -11.00
CA SER A 154 9.70 6.86 -11.10
C SER A 154 8.84 6.77 -9.86
N LEU A 155 8.01 7.80 -9.69
CA LEU A 155 6.79 7.76 -8.90
C LEU A 155 5.63 7.55 -9.88
N SER A 156 4.96 6.41 -9.77
CA SER A 156 3.88 6.00 -10.66
C SER A 156 2.58 5.84 -9.89
N LEU A 157 1.47 6.25 -10.49
CA LEU A 157 0.10 6.05 -10.01
C LEU A 157 -0.62 5.06 -10.93
N ILE A 158 -1.36 4.12 -10.36
CA ILE A 158 -2.04 3.06 -11.12
C ILE A 158 -3.50 3.44 -11.29
N ALA A 159 -3.85 3.95 -12.46
CA ALA A 159 -5.23 4.24 -12.87
C ALA A 159 -5.97 2.95 -13.27
N GLU A 160 -7.16 3.08 -13.86
CA GLU A 160 -7.98 1.94 -14.27
C GLU A 160 -7.26 1.10 -15.34
N ASP A 161 -6.84 1.74 -16.42
CA ASP A 161 -6.23 1.11 -17.61
C ASP A 161 -4.77 1.57 -17.87
N ALA A 162 -4.30 2.57 -17.13
CA ALA A 162 -2.98 3.16 -17.32
C ALA A 162 -2.14 3.20 -16.03
N GLN A 163 -0.82 3.19 -16.22
CA GLN A 163 0.16 3.66 -15.27
C GLN A 163 0.54 5.08 -15.65
N PHE A 164 0.17 6.03 -14.80
CA PHE A 164 0.52 7.44 -14.94
C PHE A 164 1.82 7.74 -14.18
N PHE A 165 2.80 8.35 -14.84
CA PHE A 165 4.06 8.71 -14.21
C PHE A 165 3.98 10.14 -13.67
N LYS A 166 3.70 10.26 -12.36
CA LYS A 166 3.65 11.55 -11.67
C LYS A 166 5.02 12.24 -11.64
N SER A 167 6.09 11.45 -11.61
CA SER A 167 7.47 11.92 -11.79
C SER A 167 8.32 10.75 -12.29
N ALA A 168 9.23 11.01 -13.23
CA ALA A 168 10.09 9.99 -13.82
C ALA A 168 11.44 10.57 -14.27
N VAL A 169 12.48 9.74 -14.19
CA VAL A 169 13.79 9.99 -14.78
C VAL A 169 14.22 8.74 -15.56
N GLY A 170 14.83 8.92 -16.72
CA GLY A 170 15.23 7.84 -17.64
C GLY A 170 14.27 7.70 -18.84
N PRO A 171 14.38 6.64 -19.64
CA PRO A 171 13.58 6.42 -20.85
C PRO A 171 12.15 5.94 -20.52
N LEU A 172 11.48 6.63 -19.61
CA LEU A 172 10.09 6.40 -19.24
C LEU A 172 9.20 7.42 -19.95
N ARG A 173 8.05 6.96 -20.46
CA ARG A 173 7.03 7.84 -21.05
C ARG A 173 6.19 8.46 -19.93
N GLU A 174 5.35 9.44 -20.27
CA GLU A 174 4.40 10.04 -19.31
C GLU A 174 3.33 9.05 -18.84
N GLU A 175 3.01 8.06 -19.68
CA GLU A 175 2.08 6.97 -19.37
C GLU A 175 2.50 5.64 -20.00
N ALA A 176 2.06 4.54 -19.39
CA ALA A 176 2.19 3.19 -19.93
C ALA A 176 0.89 2.39 -19.70
N PRO A 177 0.52 1.43 -20.56
CA PRO A 177 -0.62 0.56 -20.30
C PRO A 177 -0.45 -0.21 -18.99
N ARG A 178 -1.46 -0.19 -18.11
CA ARG A 178 -1.41 -0.88 -16.80
C ARG A 178 -1.13 -2.37 -16.93
N ILE A 179 -1.66 -2.98 -17.99
CA ILE A 179 -1.53 -4.42 -18.27
C ILE A 179 -0.08 -4.90 -18.42
N PHE A 180 0.86 -3.99 -18.71
CA PHE A 180 2.28 -4.33 -18.84
C PHE A 180 3.12 -3.82 -17.66
N ALA A 181 2.54 -3.00 -16.78
CA ALA A 181 3.24 -2.33 -15.70
C ALA A 181 3.61 -3.29 -14.56
N LEU A 182 4.90 -3.42 -14.28
CA LEU A 182 5.40 -4.17 -13.11
C LEU A 182 4.92 -3.55 -11.78
N CYS A 183 4.61 -2.26 -11.76
CA CYS A 183 4.11 -1.58 -10.57
C CYS A 183 2.71 -2.04 -10.16
N THR A 184 1.91 -2.58 -11.09
CA THR A 184 0.62 -3.19 -10.78
C THR A 184 0.80 -4.35 -9.78
N GLU A 185 1.80 -5.20 -9.98
CA GLU A 185 2.12 -6.32 -9.08
C GLU A 185 2.56 -5.85 -7.70
N THR A 186 3.34 -4.77 -7.62
CA THR A 186 3.75 -4.16 -6.34
C THR A 186 2.53 -3.63 -5.58
N VAL A 187 1.60 -2.94 -6.29
CA VAL A 187 0.35 -2.42 -5.73
C VAL A 187 -0.56 -3.56 -5.26
N GLU A 188 -0.63 -4.66 -5.99
CA GLU A 188 -1.45 -5.82 -5.63
C GLU A 188 -0.93 -6.53 -4.37
N ARG A 189 0.40 -6.69 -4.27
CA ARG A 189 1.08 -7.40 -3.17
C ARG A 189 1.08 -6.67 -1.84
N ASN A 190 0.94 -5.34 -1.86
CA ASN A 190 1.08 -4.50 -0.68
C ASN A 190 2.41 -4.68 0.07
N ALA A 191 3.47 -4.96 -0.68
CA ALA A 191 4.82 -5.13 -0.16
C ALA A 191 5.83 -4.70 -1.22
N MET A 192 7.06 -4.43 -0.80
CA MET A 192 8.15 -4.19 -1.74
C MET A 192 8.31 -5.40 -2.67
N LEU A 193 8.39 -5.14 -3.97
CA LEU A 193 8.71 -6.14 -4.98
C LEU A 193 10.12 -5.87 -5.50
N VAL A 194 11.00 -6.86 -5.35
CA VAL A 194 12.36 -6.82 -5.87
C VAL A 194 12.52 -7.98 -6.84
N ILE A 195 12.93 -7.66 -8.07
CA ILE A 195 13.21 -8.59 -9.16
C ILE A 195 14.63 -8.28 -9.63
N ASN A 196 15.57 -9.14 -9.25
CA ASN A 196 17.00 -8.95 -9.57
C ASN A 196 17.27 -9.15 -11.07
N ASP A 197 16.54 -10.06 -11.70
CA ASP A 197 16.54 -10.31 -13.14
C ASP A 197 15.15 -10.78 -13.60
N THR A 198 14.46 -9.98 -14.41
CA THR A 198 13.12 -10.27 -14.93
C THR A 198 13.09 -11.43 -15.93
N LEU A 199 14.20 -11.74 -16.61
CA LEU A 199 14.27 -12.92 -17.48
C LEU A 199 14.31 -14.22 -16.70
N SER A 200 14.81 -14.16 -15.46
CA SER A 200 14.87 -15.29 -14.54
C SER A 200 13.59 -15.42 -13.69
N ASP A 201 12.60 -14.53 -13.88
CA ASP A 201 11.34 -14.53 -13.14
C ASP A 201 10.20 -14.94 -14.08
N ASP A 202 9.66 -16.15 -13.88
CA ASP A 202 8.61 -16.74 -14.74
C ASP A 202 7.36 -15.85 -14.87
N ARG A 203 7.10 -14.96 -13.90
CA ARG A 203 5.96 -14.04 -13.93
C ARG A 203 6.15 -12.90 -14.94
N PHE A 204 7.40 -12.54 -15.23
CA PHE A 204 7.75 -11.35 -16.01
C PHE A 204 8.60 -11.66 -17.25
N ALA A 205 9.16 -12.86 -17.39
CA ALA A 205 10.05 -13.22 -18.49
C ALA A 205 9.42 -13.02 -19.88
N SER A 206 8.10 -13.17 -19.99
CA SER A 206 7.33 -12.93 -21.22
C SER A 206 6.64 -11.56 -21.28
N ASN A 207 6.89 -10.67 -20.33
CA ASN A 207 6.29 -9.33 -20.31
C ASN A 207 6.86 -8.48 -21.47
N PRO A 208 6.04 -7.74 -22.24
CA PRO A 208 6.51 -6.89 -23.33
C PRO A 208 7.59 -5.87 -22.95
N LEU A 209 7.58 -5.34 -21.73
CA LEU A 209 8.61 -4.42 -21.24
C LEU A 209 9.95 -5.11 -20.93
N VAL A 210 9.96 -6.45 -20.87
CA VAL A 210 11.13 -7.30 -20.62
C VAL A 210 11.68 -7.85 -21.94
N THR A 211 10.81 -8.38 -22.80
CA THR A 211 11.19 -8.98 -24.09
C THR A 211 11.40 -7.95 -25.20
N GLY A 212 10.75 -6.79 -25.11
CA GLY A 212 10.89 -5.64 -26.01
C GLY A 212 11.36 -4.40 -25.26
N GLU A 213 11.45 -3.27 -25.96
CA GLU A 213 11.84 -2.01 -25.31
C GLU A 213 10.91 -1.66 -24.12
N PRO A 214 11.48 -1.24 -22.98
CA PRO A 214 12.86 -0.81 -22.79
C PRO A 214 13.82 -1.93 -22.31
N TYR A 215 13.46 -3.21 -22.42
CA TYR A 215 14.26 -4.37 -22.00
C TYR A 215 14.59 -4.34 -20.51
N ILE A 216 13.58 -4.13 -19.67
CA ILE A 216 13.73 -4.13 -18.21
C ILE A 216 14.35 -5.47 -17.79
N ARG A 217 15.42 -5.40 -16.99
CA ARG A 217 16.06 -6.56 -16.34
C ARG A 217 15.95 -6.48 -14.83
N PHE A 218 16.10 -5.29 -14.26
CA PHE A 218 15.98 -5.09 -12.82
C PHE A 218 14.77 -4.23 -12.51
N TYR A 219 14.04 -4.59 -11.46
CA TYR A 219 12.96 -3.80 -10.90
C TYR A 219 12.98 -3.88 -9.37
N ALA A 220 12.94 -2.74 -8.70
CA ALA A 220 12.55 -2.68 -7.29
C ALA A 220 11.50 -1.59 -7.08
N GLY A 221 10.35 -1.96 -6.55
CA GLY A 221 9.22 -1.07 -6.31
C GLY A 221 8.73 -1.13 -4.88
N TYR A 222 8.43 0.02 -4.30
CA TYR A 222 7.78 0.15 -3.01
C TYR A 222 6.38 0.74 -3.18
N PRO A 223 5.33 0.13 -2.59
CA PRO A 223 3.96 0.63 -2.72
C PRO A 223 3.77 1.98 -2.02
N LEU A 224 2.92 2.83 -2.59
CA LEU A 224 2.46 4.08 -2.01
C LEU A 224 0.97 3.99 -1.70
N HIS A 225 0.58 4.51 -0.54
CA HIS A 225 -0.76 4.40 0.01
C HIS A 225 -1.52 5.72 -0.17
N GLY A 226 -2.78 5.62 -0.59
CA GLY A 226 -3.73 6.71 -0.54
C GLY A 226 -4.59 6.67 0.72
N PRO A 227 -5.62 7.51 0.78
CA PRO A 227 -6.63 7.50 1.82
C PRO A 227 -7.13 6.09 2.12
N ARG A 228 -7.35 5.83 3.40
CA ARG A 228 -7.85 4.54 3.89
C ARG A 228 -6.88 3.36 3.66
N GLY A 229 -5.63 3.63 3.28
CA GLY A 229 -4.54 2.66 3.19
C GLY A 229 -4.52 1.87 1.88
N TRP A 230 -5.31 2.28 0.88
CA TRP A 230 -5.32 1.62 -0.42
C TRP A 230 -4.03 1.89 -1.19
N ASN A 231 -3.48 0.89 -1.85
CA ASN A 231 -2.29 1.07 -2.67
C ASN A 231 -2.66 1.79 -3.97
N ILE A 232 -2.15 3.00 -4.15
CA ILE A 232 -2.51 3.85 -5.30
C ILE A 232 -1.39 3.93 -6.34
N GLY A 233 -0.17 3.54 -5.97
CA GLY A 233 1.00 3.72 -6.80
C GLY A 233 2.26 3.10 -6.23
N THR A 234 3.40 3.47 -6.79
CA THR A 234 4.72 3.00 -6.36
C THR A 234 5.79 4.06 -6.53
N LEU A 235 6.79 4.05 -5.64
CA LEU A 235 8.14 4.54 -5.97
C LEU A 235 8.98 3.36 -6.43
N CYS A 236 9.50 3.41 -7.65
CA CYS A 236 10.29 2.31 -8.20
C CYS A 236 11.57 2.75 -8.90
N VAL A 237 12.52 1.82 -8.97
CA VAL A 237 13.80 1.93 -9.67
C VAL A 237 13.94 0.76 -10.62
N ILE A 238 14.45 1.04 -11.82
CA ILE A 238 14.42 0.12 -12.96
C ILE A 238 15.76 0.19 -13.69
N ASP A 239 16.25 -0.95 -14.14
CA ASP A 239 17.44 -1.02 -14.99
C ASP A 239 17.30 -2.02 -16.12
N GLN A 240 18.08 -1.80 -17.19
CA GLN A 240 18.23 -2.70 -18.33
C GLN A 240 19.29 -3.78 -18.08
N GLN A 241 20.00 -3.72 -16.95
CA GLN A 241 20.93 -4.76 -16.49
C GLN A 241 20.40 -5.41 -15.20
N PRO A 242 20.62 -6.73 -15.01
CA PRO A 242 20.34 -7.38 -13.73
C PRO A 242 21.11 -6.71 -12.59
N ARG A 243 20.50 -6.66 -11.40
CA ARG A 243 21.15 -6.08 -10.20
C ARG A 243 20.84 -6.88 -8.96
N SER A 244 21.81 -6.96 -8.06
CA SER A 244 21.56 -7.33 -6.68
C SER A 244 20.97 -6.14 -5.92
N PHE A 245 19.99 -6.39 -5.07
CA PHE A 245 19.38 -5.35 -4.23
C PHE A 245 19.38 -5.79 -2.77
N SER A 246 20.33 -5.26 -2.01
CA SER A 246 20.60 -5.68 -0.64
C SER A 246 19.51 -5.21 0.34
N PRO A 247 19.43 -5.77 1.56
CA PRO A 247 18.54 -5.24 2.60
C PRO A 247 18.78 -3.76 2.92
N SER A 248 20.01 -3.28 2.78
CA SER A 248 20.34 -1.86 2.94
C SER A 248 19.74 -1.01 1.81
N ASP A 249 19.79 -1.49 0.57
CA ASP A 249 19.18 -0.81 -0.58
C ASP A 249 17.65 -0.73 -0.44
N GLN A 250 17.04 -1.83 0.02
CA GLN A 250 15.62 -1.88 0.34
C GLN A 250 15.26 -0.85 1.42
N GLN A 251 16.07 -0.74 2.47
CA GLN A 251 15.83 0.24 3.52
C GLN A 251 15.93 1.69 3.00
N VAL A 252 16.86 1.97 2.07
CA VAL A 252 16.97 3.30 1.45
C VAL A 252 15.75 3.59 0.57
N LEU A 253 15.33 2.65 -0.28
CA LEU A 253 14.15 2.83 -1.14
C LEU A 253 12.89 3.06 -0.30
N ARG A 254 12.71 2.28 0.78
CA ARG A 254 11.64 2.48 1.75
C ARG A 254 11.69 3.87 2.38
N THR A 255 12.88 4.36 2.73
CA THR A 255 13.05 5.69 3.33
C THR A 255 12.65 6.80 2.35
N LEU A 256 13.04 6.68 1.08
CA LEU A 256 12.62 7.62 0.03
C LEU A 256 11.11 7.56 -0.21
N ALA A 257 10.52 6.37 -0.23
CA ALA A 257 9.08 6.19 -0.36
C ALA A 257 8.33 6.81 0.82
N ALA A 258 8.87 6.74 2.04
CA ALA A 258 8.28 7.39 3.22
C ALA A 258 8.24 8.93 3.12
N VAL A 259 9.20 9.55 2.41
CA VAL A 259 9.16 11.00 2.14
C VAL A 259 7.98 11.34 1.24
N VAL A 260 7.77 10.55 0.19
CA VAL A 260 6.63 10.69 -0.73
C VAL A 260 5.33 10.45 0.02
N GLN A 261 5.24 9.37 0.79
CA GLN A 261 4.04 8.99 1.55
C GLN A 261 3.59 10.13 2.47
N LYS A 262 4.54 10.76 3.17
CA LYS A 262 4.24 11.89 4.04
C LYS A 262 3.61 13.08 3.31
N ASP A 263 4.01 13.32 2.07
CA ASP A 263 3.41 14.39 1.25
C ASP A 263 2.00 14.02 0.78
N ILE A 264 1.79 12.75 0.40
CA ILE A 264 0.47 12.21 0.04
C ILE A 264 -0.49 12.34 1.24
N ASP A 265 -0.05 11.89 2.42
CA ASP A 265 -0.84 11.94 3.66
C ASP A 265 -1.21 13.39 4.05
N ALA A 266 -0.38 14.38 3.71
CA ALA A 266 -0.66 15.78 4.01
C ALA A 266 -1.75 16.40 3.12
N ARG A 267 -2.15 15.71 2.05
CA ARG A 267 -3.19 16.17 1.10
C ARG A 267 -4.59 15.67 1.45
N THR A 268 -4.68 14.65 2.31
CA THR A 268 -5.88 13.83 2.52
C THR A 268 -6.32 13.84 3.98
#